data_AF-A0A2V9JNC1-F1
#
_entry.id   AF-A0A2V9JNC1-F1
#
_cell.length_a   1.000
_cell.length_b   1.000
_cell.length_c   1.000
_cell.angle_alpha   90.00
_cell.angle_beta   90.00
_cell.angle_gamma   90.00
#
_symmetry.space_group_name_H-M   'P 1'
#
loop_
_entity.id
_entity.type
_entity.pdbx_description
1 polymer ?
#
loop_
_entity_poly.entity_id
_entity_poly.type
_entity_poly.pdbx_seq_one_letter_code
_entity_poly.pdbx_strand_id
1 'polypeptide(L)'
;MDLGTLRAGDVGRVALTLMVYREGGSNFHARLSTDVAGLNLKWEQGPKGDRYQTTITLIPEKIRIGSIKGSIFIDTNDPEFPKVIVPVYGQIVER
;
A
#
# COMPACT_ATOMS: atom_id res chain seq x y z
N MET A 1 -0.56 -0.23 -8.70
CA MET A 1 -1.38 -1.17 -7.93
C MET A 1 -2.84 -0.94 -8.27
N ASP A 2 -3.41 -1.90 -8.96
CA ASP A 2 -4.82 -1.90 -9.34
C ASP A 2 -5.64 -2.61 -8.25
N LEU A 3 -6.63 -1.92 -7.68
CA LEU A 3 -7.59 -2.49 -6.75
C LEU A 3 -8.79 -3.14 -7.47
N GLY A 4 -8.88 -2.97 -8.79
CA GLY A 4 -9.99 -3.42 -9.61
C GLY A 4 -11.29 -2.65 -9.32
N THR A 5 -12.41 -3.31 -9.62
CA THR A 5 -13.74 -2.83 -9.24
C THR A 5 -14.21 -3.59 -8.01
N LEU A 6 -14.51 -2.86 -6.93
CA LEU A 6 -14.97 -3.40 -5.66
C LEU A 6 -16.41 -2.95 -5.41
N ARG A 7 -17.23 -3.85 -4.87
CA ARG A 7 -18.56 -3.49 -4.38
C ARG A 7 -18.43 -2.86 -3.01
N ALA A 8 -19.23 -1.83 -2.72
CA ALA A 8 -19.24 -1.16 -1.42
C ALA A 8 -19.37 -2.14 -0.22
N GLY A 9 -20.18 -3.20 -0.36
CA GLY A 9 -20.36 -4.23 0.67
C GLY A 9 -19.16 -5.17 0.88
N ASP A 10 -18.22 -5.23 -0.06
CA ASP A 10 -17.05 -6.11 -0.01
C ASP A 10 -15.75 -5.39 0.40
N VAL A 11 -15.78 -4.06 0.53
CA VAL A 11 -14.62 -3.20 0.84
C VAL A 11 -13.85 -3.69 2.07
N GLY A 12 -14.55 -4.05 3.16
CA GLY A 12 -13.92 -4.51 4.41
C GLY A 12 -13.29 -5.90 4.34
N ARG A 13 -13.46 -6.64 3.24
CA ARG A 13 -12.90 -7.98 3.03
C ARG A 13 -11.65 -7.97 2.16
N VAL A 14 -11.33 -6.82 1.57
CA VAL A 14 -10.17 -6.69 0.70
C VAL A 14 -8.92 -6.54 1.56
N ALA A 15 -7.99 -7.45 1.34
CA ALA A 15 -6.64 -7.38 1.86
C ALA A 15 -5.67 -7.66 0.72
N LEU A 16 -4.71 -6.76 0.53
CA LEU A 16 -3.68 -6.88 -0.50
C LEU A 16 -2.31 -6.78 0.15
N THR A 17 -1.34 -7.48 -0.42
CA THR A 17 0.02 -7.48 0.10
C THR A 17 0.95 -6.81 -0.90
N LEU A 18 1.69 -5.80 -0.44
CA LEU A 18 2.82 -5.25 -1.18
C LEU A 18 4.10 -5.60 -0.42
N MET A 19 5.06 -6.16 -1.15
CA MET A 19 6.36 -6.56 -0.61
C MET A 19 7.44 -5.68 -1.22
N VAL A 20 8.31 -5.15 -0.39
CA VAL A 20 9.49 -4.37 -0.80
C VAL A 20 10.71 -5.16 -0.41
N TYR A 21 11.43 -5.64 -1.41
CA TYR A 21 12.69 -6.33 -1.25
C TYR A 21 13.83 -5.36 -1.51
N ARG A 22 14.93 -5.57 -0.80
CA ARG A 22 16.20 -4.95 -1.14
C ARG A 22 17.08 -5.95 -1.87
N GLU A 23 17.77 -5.48 -2.89
CA GLU A 23 18.81 -6.22 -3.60
C GLU A 23 20.20 -5.81 -3.08
N GLY A 24 20.80 -6.64 -2.20
CA GLY A 24 22.17 -6.39 -1.68
C GLY A 24 22.29 -5.42 -0.48
N GLY A 25 23.50 -5.22 0.05
CA GLY A 25 23.80 -4.25 1.15
C GLY A 25 23.47 -4.70 2.59
N SER A 26 23.59 -3.79 3.57
CA SER A 26 23.16 -3.97 4.99
C SER A 26 22.33 -2.75 5.46
N ASN A 27 21.62 -2.84 6.60
CA ASN A 27 20.90 -1.73 7.23
C ASN A 27 19.78 -1.08 6.38
N PHE A 28 18.94 -1.87 5.70
CA PHE A 28 17.81 -1.35 4.96
C PHE A 28 16.72 -0.79 5.88
N HIS A 29 16.34 0.46 5.65
CA HIS A 29 15.24 1.10 6.34
C HIS A 29 14.29 1.72 5.34
N ALA A 30 13.00 1.45 5.51
CA ALA A 30 11.95 2.00 4.68
C ALA A 30 10.76 2.45 5.52
N ARG A 31 10.22 3.63 5.19
CA ARG A 31 9.00 4.18 5.79
C ARG A 31 7.90 4.24 4.75
N LEU A 32 6.69 3.90 5.16
CA LEU A 32 5.52 3.83 4.30
C LEU A 32 4.53 4.94 4.63
N SER A 33 3.98 5.60 3.62
CA SER A 33 2.87 6.55 3.75
C SER A 33 1.95 6.51 2.53
N THR A 34 0.78 7.14 2.60
CA THR A 34 -0.16 7.25 1.47
C THR A 34 -0.96 8.54 1.55
N ASP A 35 -1.37 9.06 0.39
CA ASP A 35 -2.33 10.15 0.25
C ASP A 35 -3.79 9.64 0.11
N VAL A 36 -4.01 8.32 0.08
CA VAL A 36 -5.33 7.72 -0.05
C VAL A 36 -5.96 7.57 1.33
N ALA A 37 -6.83 8.52 1.70
CA ALA A 37 -7.43 8.62 3.03
C ALA A 37 -8.19 7.37 3.52
N GLY A 38 -8.63 6.49 2.60
CA GLY A 38 -9.35 5.27 2.90
C GLY A 38 -8.51 3.99 2.96
N LEU A 39 -7.18 4.09 2.84
CA LEU A 39 -6.29 2.94 3.02
C LEU A 39 -5.80 2.86 4.46
N ASN A 40 -5.76 1.63 4.98
CA ASN A 40 -5.03 1.28 6.18
C ASN A 40 -3.82 0.43 5.79
N LEU A 41 -2.65 0.81 6.30
CA LEU A 41 -1.37 0.19 5.94
C LEU A 41 -0.74 -0.41 7.19
N LYS A 42 -0.62 -1.73 7.25
CA LYS A 42 0.16 -2.40 8.29
C LYS A 42 1.55 -2.68 7.75
N TRP A 43 2.58 -1.97 8.22
CA TRP A 43 3.95 -2.07 7.71
C TRP A 43 4.83 -2.87 8.67
N GLU A 44 5.41 -3.97 8.19
CA GLU A 44 6.20 -4.88 9.02
C GLU A 44 7.53 -5.20 8.34
N GLN A 45 8.61 -5.20 9.13
CA GLN A 45 9.91 -5.67 8.66
C GLN A 45 9.94 -7.21 8.73
N GLY A 46 10.47 -7.84 7.68
CA GLY A 46 10.67 -9.28 7.65
C GLY A 46 11.66 -9.74 8.72
N PRO A 47 11.57 -11.00 9.17
CA PRO A 47 12.35 -11.51 10.30
C PRO A 47 13.87 -11.46 10.10
N LYS A 48 14.35 -11.38 8.86
CA LYS A 48 15.77 -11.27 8.51
C LYS A 48 16.21 -9.84 8.17
N GLY A 49 15.30 -8.85 8.24
CA GLY A 49 15.58 -7.47 7.83
C GLY A 49 15.80 -7.30 6.32
N ASP A 50 15.51 -8.31 5.52
CA ASP A 50 15.76 -8.39 4.07
C ASP A 50 14.62 -7.81 3.23
N ARG A 51 13.44 -7.68 3.83
CA ARG A 51 12.23 -7.17 3.18
C ARG A 51 11.36 -6.41 4.16
N TYR A 52 10.46 -5.62 3.60
CA TYR A 52 9.29 -5.15 4.29
C TYR A 52 8.02 -5.67 3.60
N GLN A 53 7.00 -5.91 4.41
CA GLN A 53 5.68 -6.32 3.94
C GLN A 53 4.65 -5.32 4.43
N THR A 54 3.80 -4.84 3.53
CA THR A 54 2.58 -4.12 3.90
C THR A 54 1.35 -4.94 3.59
N THR A 55 0.49 -5.09 4.60
CA THR A 55 -0.90 -5.48 4.40
C THR A 55 -1.72 -4.20 4.24
N ILE A 56 -2.36 -4.07 3.08
CA ILE A 56 -3.18 -2.93 2.68
C ILE A 56 -4.64 -3.37 2.79
N THR A 57 -5.40 -2.69 3.63
CA THR A 57 -6.85 -2.87 3.72
C THR A 57 -7.56 -1.55 3.44
N LEU A 58 -8.84 -1.63 3.08
CA LEU A 58 -9.68 -0.45 2.93
C LEU A 58 -10.44 -0.21 4.24
N ILE A 59 -10.56 1.06 4.66
CA ILE A 59 -11.34 1.49 5.82
C ILE A 59 -12.77 1.79 5.34
N PRO A 60 -13.76 0.91 5.59
CA PRO A 60 -15.09 1.02 4.98
C PRO A 60 -15.76 2.38 5.23
N GLU A 61 -15.57 2.96 6.42
CA GLU A 61 -16.20 4.22 6.83
C GLU A 61 -15.61 5.45 6.13
N LYS A 62 -14.42 5.32 5.54
CA LYS A 62 -13.71 6.41 4.82
C LYS A 62 -13.77 6.27 3.31
N ILE A 63 -14.21 5.12 2.81
CA ILE A 63 -14.34 4.85 1.38
C ILE A 63 -15.69 5.33 0.87
N ARG A 64 -15.68 5.96 -0.31
CA ARG A 64 -16.88 6.44 -1.00
C ARG A 64 -17.05 5.71 -2.32
N ILE A 65 -18.29 5.59 -2.78
CA ILE A 65 -18.60 5.16 -4.15
C ILE A 65 -17.90 6.11 -5.13
N GLY A 66 -17.31 5.55 -6.19
CA GLY A 66 -16.51 6.29 -7.16
C GLY A 66 -15.07 5.78 -7.27
N SER A 67 -14.22 6.56 -7.92
CA SER A 67 -12.84 6.17 -8.18
C SER A 67 -11.95 6.36 -6.95
N ILE A 68 -11.12 5.36 -6.67
CA ILE A 68 -9.95 5.52 -5.81
C ILE A 68 -8.78 5.88 -6.71
N LYS A 69 -8.06 6.96 -6.40
CA LYS A 69 -6.84 7.38 -7.09
C LYS A 69 -5.90 8.03 -6.08
N GLY A 70 -4.65 7.62 -6.10
CA GLY A 70 -3.59 8.21 -5.28
C GLY A 70 -2.33 7.37 -5.36
N SER A 71 -1.51 7.43 -4.32
CA SER A 71 -0.23 6.74 -4.26
C SER A 71 0.10 6.24 -2.86
N ILE A 72 0.91 5.19 -2.83
CA ILE A 72 1.68 4.79 -1.67
C ILE A 72 3.12 5.26 -1.90
N PHE A 73 3.71 5.89 -0.90
CA PHE A 73 5.08 6.38 -0.92
C PHE A 73 5.93 5.55 0.03
N ILE A 74 7.07 5.09 -0.47
CA ILE A 74 8.07 4.36 0.30
C ILE A 74 9.34 5.20 0.29
N ASP A 75 9.67 5.82 1.41
CA ASP A 75 10.94 6.53 1.59
C ASP A 75 11.98 5.53 2.11
N THR A 76 13.13 5.44 1.45
CA THR A 76 14.20 4.50 1.83
C THR A 76 15.52 5.23 2.11
N ASN A 77 16.45 4.53 2.74
CA ASN A 77 17.83 4.99 2.90
C ASN A 77 18.76 4.52 1.77
N ASP A 78 18.22 3.95 0.70
CA ASP A 78 18.96 3.59 -0.51
C ASP A 78 19.24 4.85 -1.35
N PRO A 79 20.50 5.18 -1.68
CA PRO A 79 20.82 6.39 -2.44
C PRO A 79 20.36 6.31 -3.90
N GLU A 80 20.21 5.12 -4.47
CA GLU A 80 19.69 4.94 -5.83
C GLU A 80 18.16 5.04 -5.85
N PHE A 81 17.51 4.62 -4.77
CA PHE A 81 16.05 4.62 -4.64
C PHE A 81 15.55 5.30 -3.35
N PRO A 82 15.85 6.60 -3.14
CA PRO A 82 15.49 7.29 -1.90
C PRO A 82 13.98 7.41 -1.71
N LYS A 83 13.21 7.35 -2.82
CA LYS A 83 11.76 7.37 -2.82
C LYS A 83 11.21 6.47 -3.93
N VAL A 84 10.32 5.56 -3.56
CA VAL A 84 9.55 4.73 -4.48
C VAL A 84 8.07 5.11 -4.38
N ILE A 85 7.43 5.30 -5.54
CA ILE A 85 6.02 5.69 -5.62
C ILE A 85 5.25 4.57 -6.29
N VAL A 86 4.25 4.03 -5.58
CA VAL A 86 3.35 3.01 -6.11
C VAL A 86 1.99 3.66 -6.36
N PRO A 87 1.60 3.92 -7.63
CA PRO A 87 0.29 4.46 -7.92
C PRO A 87 -0.79 3.47 -7.49
N VAL A 88 -1.86 3.95 -6.86
CA VAL A 88 -3.02 3.15 -6.45
C VAL A 88 -4.25 3.67 -7.16
N TYR A 89 -4.99 2.76 -7.80
CA TYR A 89 -6.23 3.11 -8.47
C TYR A 89 -7.24 1.96 -8.44
N GLY A 90 -8.53 2.30 -8.57
CA GLY A 90 -9.62 1.34 -8.64
C GLY A 90 -10.98 2.04 -8.64
N GLN A 91 -12.05 1.26 -8.62
CA GLN A 91 -13.43 1.75 -8.63
C GLN A 91 -14.25 1.10 -7.53
N ILE A 92 -14.98 1.90 -6.75
CA ILE A 92 -16.01 1.44 -5.83
C ILE A 92 -17.36 1.66 -6.50
N VAL A 93 -18.15 0.60 -6.62
CA VAL A 93 -19.49 0.64 -7.20
C VAL A 93 -20.54 0.31 -6.16
N GLU A 94 -21.75 0.82 -6.40
CA GLU A 94 -22.94 0.35 -5.71
C GLU A 94 -23.22 -1.12 -6.06
N ARG A 95 -24.03 -1.77 -5.22
CA ARG A 95 -24.29 -3.21 -5.29
C ARG A 95 -24.89 -3.65 -6.63
#